data_AF-A0A946U887-F1
#
_entry.id   AF-A0A946U887-F1
#
_cell.length_a   1.000
_cell.length_b   1.000
_cell.length_c   1.000
_cell.angle_alpha   90.00
_cell.angle_beta   90.00
_cell.angle_gamma   90.00
#
_symmetry.space_group_name_H-M   'P 1'
#
loop_
_entity.id
_entity.type
_entity.pdbx_description
1 polymer ?
#
loop_
_entity_poly.entity_id
_entity_poly.type
_entity_poly.pdbx_seq_one_letter_code
_entity_poly.pdbx_strand_id
1 'polypeptide(L)'
;MRLRFITSLFLAAILLSACDFWPKDLEPLAESIGRQVSGETTAWLVSGDSIVINVANSPSYRMPQSELEAQATGIAEQAIGYSEAPLEAVVITYYEGEVSDDLEKMREFIFLVMENRPVLQPNLDLDATGPLTVDEIQAAMDRLDESYDSLGKSLAGEHRECVVEEVEKRARDAGDPDTLDPASVEFLTPETWNALDSFGKRLILTQAITTKALFACVSPERAK
;
A
#
# COMPACT_ATOMS: atom_id res chain seq x y z
N MET A 1 -20.83 30.16 3.99
CA MET A 1 -21.29 29.86 2.61
C MET A 1 -20.25 28.90 2.02
N ARG A 2 -20.36 27.61 2.35
CA ARG A 2 -20.84 26.48 1.53
C ARG A 2 -19.91 26.10 0.36
N LEU A 3 -19.62 24.78 0.26
CA LEU A 3 -18.68 24.03 -0.61
C LEU A 3 -17.23 24.09 -0.09
N ARG A 4 -16.60 23.01 0.41
CA ARG A 4 -16.27 21.76 -0.31
C ARG A 4 -16.02 20.59 0.68
N PHE A 5 -17.09 19.98 1.18
CA PHE A 5 -17.07 18.75 2.01
C PHE A 5 -17.04 17.47 1.15
N ILE A 6 -16.53 17.52 -0.09
CA ILE A 6 -16.94 16.58 -1.15
C ILE A 6 -15.83 15.65 -1.65
N THR A 7 -14.54 15.88 -1.37
CA THR A 7 -13.48 15.06 -2.01
C THR A 7 -13.31 13.67 -1.39
N SER A 8 -13.42 13.51 -0.07
CA SER A 8 -13.44 12.16 0.57
C SER A 8 -14.79 11.44 0.44
N LEU A 9 -15.81 12.11 -0.12
CA LEU A 9 -17.10 11.53 -0.47
C LEU A 9 -17.10 10.92 -1.89
N PHE A 10 -16.08 11.17 -2.72
CA PHE A 10 -16.07 10.72 -4.12
C PHE A 10 -15.61 9.27 -4.32
N LEU A 11 -14.84 8.68 -3.39
CA LEU A 11 -14.65 7.23 -3.38
C LEU A 11 -15.92 6.49 -2.92
N ALA A 12 -16.79 7.15 -2.14
CA ALA A 12 -18.07 6.58 -1.71
C ALA A 12 -19.19 6.65 -2.77
N ALA A 13 -19.06 7.50 -3.80
CA ALA A 13 -20.13 7.74 -4.77
C ALA A 13 -20.07 6.82 -6.01
N ILE A 14 -18.95 6.15 -6.29
CA ILE A 14 -18.79 5.34 -7.51
C ILE A 14 -19.30 3.89 -7.33
N LEU A 15 -19.62 3.46 -6.11
CA LEU A 15 -20.03 2.08 -5.79
C LEU A 15 -21.53 1.93 -5.46
N LEU A 16 -22.37 2.89 -5.82
CA LEU A 16 -23.82 2.91 -5.55
C LEU A 16 -24.62 1.90 -6.38
N SER A 17 -24.45 0.60 -6.12
CA SER A 17 -25.44 -0.43 -6.50
C SER A 17 -25.45 -1.71 -5.66
N ALA A 18 -24.82 -1.74 -4.47
CA ALA A 18 -24.96 -2.87 -3.56
C ALA A 18 -25.19 -2.40 -2.10
N CYS A 19 -26.24 -2.91 -1.47
CA CYS A 19 -26.63 -2.65 -0.10
C CYS A 19 -25.64 -3.30 0.87
N ASP A 20 -24.70 -2.52 1.42
CA ASP A 20 -24.13 -2.61 2.79
C ASP A 20 -22.93 -1.64 3.00
N PHE A 21 -22.90 -0.53 2.26
CA PHE A 21 -21.74 0.36 2.15
C PHE A 21 -21.55 1.37 3.32
N TRP A 22 -22.19 1.21 4.47
CA TRP A 22 -22.00 2.18 5.56
C TRP A 22 -20.75 1.80 6.39
N PRO A 23 -19.78 2.72 6.57
CA PRO A 23 -18.62 2.46 7.41
C PRO A 23 -19.05 2.02 8.81
N LYS A 24 -18.54 0.89 9.27
CA LYS A 24 -18.81 0.38 10.61
C LYS A 24 -17.72 0.88 11.55
N ASP A 25 -18.13 1.61 12.57
CA ASP A 25 -17.23 2.06 13.63
C ASP A 25 -16.68 0.86 14.42
N LEU A 26 -15.36 0.83 14.59
CA LEU A 26 -14.62 -0.17 15.33
C LEU A 26 -14.06 0.45 16.62
N GLU A 27 -14.93 1.12 17.38
CA GLU A 27 -14.61 1.82 18.63
C GLU A 27 -13.70 1.01 19.58
N PRO A 28 -13.92 -0.30 19.83
CA PRO A 28 -13.05 -0.99 20.77
C PRO A 28 -11.66 -1.31 20.19
N LEU A 29 -11.51 -1.41 18.86
CA LEU A 29 -10.20 -1.47 18.21
C LEU A 29 -9.49 -0.11 18.35
N ALA A 30 -10.20 0.98 18.09
CA ALA A 30 -9.69 2.34 18.22
C ALA A 30 -9.23 2.65 19.66
N GLU A 31 -10.02 2.31 20.67
CA GLU A 31 -9.65 2.47 22.08
C GLU A 31 -8.43 1.63 22.48
N SER A 32 -8.28 0.43 21.91
CA SER A 32 -7.12 -0.41 22.18
C SER A 32 -5.85 0.21 21.61
N ILE A 33 -5.90 0.66 20.36
CA ILE A 33 -4.75 1.28 19.68
C ILE A 33 -4.41 2.61 20.34
N GLY A 34 -5.41 3.46 20.63
CA GLY A 34 -5.20 4.76 21.29
C GLY A 34 -4.48 4.65 22.64
N ARG A 35 -4.75 3.59 23.40
CA ARG A 35 -4.00 3.27 24.64
C ARG A 35 -2.56 2.86 24.39
N GLN A 36 -2.27 2.16 23.29
CA GLN A 36 -0.93 1.73 22.92
C GLN A 36 -0.07 2.88 22.41
N VAL A 37 -0.61 3.72 21.53
CA VAL A 37 0.13 4.80 20.84
C VAL A 37 -0.01 6.17 21.50
N SER A 38 -0.80 6.28 22.58
CA SER A 38 -1.05 7.53 23.31
C SER A 38 -1.52 8.67 22.39
N GLY A 39 -2.55 8.41 21.58
CA GLY A 39 -3.13 9.37 20.64
C GLY A 39 -4.63 9.16 20.44
N GLU A 40 -5.28 10.18 19.86
CA GLU A 40 -6.69 10.12 19.48
C GLU A 40 -6.81 9.19 18.27
N THR A 41 -7.40 8.02 18.48
CA THR A 41 -7.50 6.99 17.44
C THR A 41 -8.94 6.80 17.02
N THR A 42 -9.14 6.64 15.71
CA THR A 42 -10.41 6.19 15.12
C THR A 42 -10.14 5.00 14.22
N ALA A 43 -11.09 4.07 14.13
CA ALA A 43 -10.98 2.89 13.29
C ALA A 43 -12.33 2.56 12.66
N TRP A 44 -12.35 2.34 11.35
CA TRP A 44 -13.57 2.04 10.61
C TRP A 44 -13.36 0.87 9.66
N LEU A 45 -14.33 -0.04 9.60
CA LEU A 45 -14.46 -0.99 8.50
C LEU A 45 -15.18 -0.29 7.35
N VAL A 46 -14.50 -0.17 6.22
CA VAL A 46 -14.97 0.44 4.98
C VAL A 46 -15.10 -0.66 3.93
N SER A 47 -16.13 -0.58 3.08
CA SER A 47 -16.40 -1.55 2.00
C SER A 47 -16.59 -3.02 2.43
N GLY A 48 -16.54 -3.32 3.74
CA GLY A 48 -16.74 -4.66 4.29
C GLY A 48 -15.46 -5.50 4.40
N ASP A 49 -14.36 -5.04 3.81
CA ASP A 49 -13.09 -5.78 3.67
C ASP A 49 -11.84 -4.93 3.96
N SER A 50 -11.99 -3.64 4.25
CA SER A 50 -10.86 -2.72 4.44
C SER A 50 -10.99 -1.99 5.77
N ILE A 51 -9.94 -1.96 6.58
CA ILE A 51 -9.93 -1.18 7.83
C ILE A 51 -9.10 0.09 7.64
N VAL A 52 -9.68 1.24 8.01
CA VAL A 52 -8.99 2.54 8.03
C VAL A 52 -8.81 2.98 9.46
N ILE A 53 -7.58 3.31 9.84
CA ILE A 53 -7.18 3.69 11.20
C ILE A 53 -6.47 5.04 11.14
N ASN A 54 -7.00 6.03 11.85
CA ASN A 54 -6.34 7.33 12.00
C ASN A 54 -5.84 7.48 13.42
N VAL A 55 -4.58 7.91 13.56
CA VAL A 55 -3.93 8.23 14.83
C VAL A 55 -3.54 9.69 14.82
N ALA A 56 -4.28 10.52 15.55
CA ALA A 56 -4.03 11.95 15.72
C ALA A 56 -3.37 12.24 17.07
N ASN A 57 -2.67 13.38 17.15
CA ASN A 57 -2.09 13.89 18.40
C ASN A 57 -1.18 12.89 19.16
N SER A 58 -0.58 11.93 18.46
CA SER A 58 0.29 10.91 19.06
C SER A 58 1.77 11.30 18.96
N PRO A 59 2.59 11.05 20.01
CA PRO A 59 4.04 11.19 19.90
C PRO A 59 4.65 10.25 18.84
N SER A 60 3.96 9.17 18.44
CA SER A 60 4.42 8.22 17.43
C SER A 60 4.70 8.86 16.07
N TYR A 61 4.00 9.94 15.70
CA TYR A 61 4.24 10.64 14.44
C TYR A 61 5.72 11.04 14.24
N ARG A 62 6.40 11.38 15.34
CA ARG A 62 7.81 11.84 15.34
C ARG A 62 8.84 10.72 15.45
N MET A 63 8.40 9.46 15.53
CA MET A 63 9.32 8.32 15.58
C MET A 63 10.09 8.18 14.26
N PRO A 64 11.29 7.58 14.28
CA PRO A 64 11.97 7.14 13.07
C PRO A 64 11.05 6.28 12.19
N GLN A 65 11.21 6.36 10.86
CA GLN A 65 10.40 5.59 9.89
C GLN A 65 10.33 4.09 10.22
N SER A 66 11.46 3.45 10.48
CA SER A 66 11.51 2.02 10.81
C SER A 66 10.77 1.66 12.11
N GLU A 67 10.80 2.53 13.12
CA GLU A 67 10.07 2.32 14.37
C GLU A 67 8.56 2.51 14.18
N LEU A 68 8.17 3.49 13.36
CA LEU A 68 6.77 3.75 13.04
C LEU A 68 6.17 2.64 12.16
N GLU A 69 6.94 2.10 11.22
CA GLU A 69 6.57 0.93 10.40
C GLU A 69 6.35 -0.31 11.25
N ALA A 70 7.27 -0.61 12.17
CA ALA A 70 7.13 -1.73 13.09
C ALA A 70 5.87 -1.58 13.96
N GLN A 71 5.60 -0.37 14.43
CA GLN A 71 4.37 -0.08 15.18
C GLN A 71 3.11 -0.23 14.33
N ALA A 72 3.10 0.32 13.10
CA ALA A 72 1.99 0.20 12.16
C ALA A 72 1.72 -1.27 11.79
N THR A 73 2.77 -2.07 11.60
CA THR A 73 2.66 -3.51 11.33
C THR A 73 1.96 -4.23 12.48
N GLY A 74 2.37 -3.97 13.73
CA GLY A 74 1.70 -4.56 14.90
C GLY A 74 0.23 -4.15 15.04
N ILE A 75 -0.12 -2.90 14.68
CA ILE A 75 -1.51 -2.45 14.63
C ILE A 75 -2.29 -3.15 13.51
N ALA A 76 -1.68 -3.35 12.34
CA ALA A 76 -2.32 -4.04 11.22
C ALA A 76 -2.59 -5.52 11.55
N GLU A 77 -1.66 -6.21 12.21
CA GLU A 77 -1.85 -7.57 12.73
C GLU A 77 -3.02 -7.62 13.72
N GLN A 78 -3.09 -6.66 14.64
CA GLN A 78 -4.20 -6.53 15.58
C GLN A 78 -5.54 -6.31 14.86
N ALA A 79 -5.57 -5.44 13.86
CA ALA A 79 -6.76 -5.12 13.09
C ALA A 79 -7.30 -6.35 12.34
N ILE A 80 -6.41 -7.15 11.73
CA ILE A 80 -6.76 -8.42 11.09
C ILE A 80 -7.39 -9.39 12.10
N GLY A 81 -6.81 -9.50 13.30
CA GLY A 81 -7.38 -10.34 14.37
C GLY A 81 -8.73 -9.87 14.91
N TYR A 82 -9.10 -8.62 14.66
CA TYR A 82 -10.36 -8.02 15.10
C TYR A 82 -11.52 -8.25 14.11
N SER A 83 -11.20 -8.49 12.84
CA SER A 83 -12.22 -8.69 11.80
C SER A 83 -12.70 -10.14 11.75
N GLU A 84 -14.02 -10.34 11.76
CA GLU A 84 -14.64 -11.65 11.49
C GLU A 84 -14.65 -11.99 9.98
N ALA A 85 -14.54 -10.97 9.12
CA ALA A 85 -14.51 -11.11 7.67
C ALA A 85 -13.06 -11.08 7.15
N PRO A 86 -12.76 -11.79 6.04
CA PRO A 86 -11.46 -11.69 5.40
C PRO A 86 -11.24 -10.25 4.94
N LEU A 87 -10.19 -9.61 5.47
CA LEU A 87 -9.78 -8.29 5.04
C LEU A 87 -8.95 -8.40 3.76
N GLU A 88 -9.05 -7.38 2.92
CA GLU A 88 -8.17 -7.14 1.77
C GLU A 88 -7.09 -6.12 2.12
N ALA A 89 -7.39 -5.13 2.98
CA ALA A 89 -6.45 -4.07 3.31
C ALA A 89 -6.62 -3.50 4.74
N VAL A 90 -5.52 -2.97 5.27
CA VAL A 90 -5.51 -2.11 6.45
C VAL A 90 -4.72 -0.85 6.12
N VAL A 91 -5.32 0.32 6.29
CA VAL A 91 -4.69 1.62 6.09
C VAL A 91 -4.54 2.30 7.45
N ILE A 92 -3.33 2.77 7.75
CA ILE A 92 -3.01 3.42 9.02
C ILE A 92 -2.34 4.76 8.73
N THR A 93 -2.94 5.85 9.22
CA THR A 93 -2.42 7.20 9.00
C THR A 93 -2.15 7.89 10.33
N TYR A 94 -0.90 8.32 10.53
CA TYR A 94 -0.48 9.13 11.67
C TYR A 94 -0.47 10.60 11.30
N TYR A 95 -1.05 11.45 12.15
CA TYR A 95 -1.08 12.91 11.97
C TYR A 95 -0.23 13.61 13.04
N GLU A 96 0.49 14.67 12.66
CA GLU A 96 1.27 15.46 13.63
C GLU A 96 0.37 16.14 14.69
N GLY A 97 -0.87 16.46 14.30
CA GLY A 97 -1.88 17.10 15.15
C GLY A 97 -3.26 16.49 14.90
N GLU A 98 -4.25 17.35 14.63
CA GLU A 98 -5.59 16.92 14.22
C GLU A 98 -5.56 16.26 12.83
N VAL A 99 -6.54 15.37 12.58
CA VAL A 99 -6.77 14.76 11.27
C VAL A 99 -6.96 15.86 10.22
N SER A 100 -6.16 15.83 9.15
CA SER A 100 -6.20 16.83 8.09
C SER A 100 -5.78 16.24 6.75
N ASP A 101 -6.13 16.92 5.65
CA ASP A 101 -5.75 16.50 4.30
C ASP A 101 -4.37 17.06 3.88
N ASP A 102 -3.57 17.53 4.83
CA ASP A 102 -2.24 18.10 4.58
C ASP A 102 -1.20 16.99 4.51
N LEU A 103 -0.73 16.67 3.30
CA LEU A 103 0.21 15.59 3.02
C LEU A 103 1.53 15.74 3.79
N GLU A 104 1.97 16.97 4.08
CA GLU A 104 3.20 17.22 4.85
C GLU A 104 3.05 16.93 6.35
N LYS A 105 1.82 16.72 6.82
CA LYS A 105 1.47 16.47 8.23
C LYS A 105 0.90 15.08 8.47
N MET A 106 1.01 14.19 7.49
CA MET A 106 0.56 12.81 7.61
C MET A 106 1.64 11.81 7.21
N ARG A 107 1.60 10.65 7.85
CA ARG A 107 2.43 9.49 7.52
C ARG A 107 1.53 8.27 7.41
N GLU A 108 1.37 7.78 6.19
CA GLU A 108 0.44 6.72 5.84
C GLU A 108 1.16 5.39 5.59
N PHE A 109 0.54 4.31 6.05
CA PHE A 109 0.97 2.94 5.84
C PHE A 109 -0.20 2.13 5.31
N ILE A 110 -0.03 1.54 4.13
CA ILE A 110 -1.04 0.70 3.51
C ILE A 110 -0.56 -0.74 3.60
N PHE A 111 -1.35 -1.61 4.20
CA PHE A 111 -1.10 -3.05 4.27
C PHE A 111 -2.11 -3.77 3.39
N LEU A 112 -1.64 -4.63 2.49
CA LEU A 112 -2.49 -5.64 1.87
C LEU A 112 -2.55 -6.86 2.77
N VAL A 113 -3.72 -7.44 2.92
CA VAL A 113 -3.91 -8.63 3.75
C VAL A 113 -3.81 -9.86 2.85
N MET A 114 -2.71 -10.60 3.00
CA MET A 114 -2.49 -11.86 2.27
C MET A 114 -2.38 -12.99 3.27
N GLU A 115 -3.21 -14.03 3.11
CA GLU A 115 -3.24 -15.18 4.01
C GLU A 115 -3.37 -14.80 5.51
N ASN A 116 -4.24 -13.81 5.82
CA ASN A 116 -4.42 -13.24 7.16
C ASN A 116 -3.15 -12.63 7.77
N ARG A 117 -2.23 -12.14 6.95
CA ARG A 117 -1.04 -11.40 7.39
C ARG A 117 -0.99 -10.05 6.71
N PRO A 118 -0.61 -8.98 7.43
CA PRO A 118 -0.46 -7.66 6.83
C PRO A 118 0.86 -7.62 6.07
N VAL A 119 0.79 -7.29 4.79
CA VAL A 119 1.94 -7.06 3.93
C VAL A 119 2.01 -5.57 3.63
N LEU A 120 2.94 -4.90 4.30
CA LEU A 120 3.18 -3.47 4.10
C LEU A 120 3.48 -3.23 2.61
N GLN A 121 2.66 -2.39 1.98
CA GLN A 121 2.99 -1.80 0.69
C GLN A 121 4.22 -0.90 0.91
N PRO A 122 5.22 -0.98 0.01
CA PRO A 122 6.62 -0.72 0.29
C PRO A 122 6.91 0.62 0.95
N ASN A 123 8.00 0.61 1.72
CA ASN A 123 8.81 1.76 2.11
C ASN A 123 9.37 2.41 0.83
N LEU A 124 8.51 3.16 0.14
CA LEU A 124 8.86 3.97 -1.01
C LEU A 124 9.23 5.34 -0.43
N ASP A 125 10.43 5.79 -0.75
CA ASP A 125 10.86 7.15 -0.43
C ASP A 125 9.82 8.13 -1.03
N LEU A 126 9.05 8.78 -0.16
CA LEU A 126 7.93 9.66 -0.54
C LEU A 126 8.40 10.88 -1.33
N ASP A 127 9.69 11.20 -1.22
CA ASP A 127 10.35 12.28 -1.95
C ASP A 127 11.16 11.76 -3.16
N ALA A 128 11.12 10.44 -3.44
CA ALA A 128 11.89 9.86 -4.53
C ALA A 128 11.42 10.37 -5.89
N THR A 129 12.36 10.96 -6.61
CA THR A 129 12.21 11.39 -7.99
C THR A 129 13.02 10.51 -8.92
N GLY A 130 12.62 10.40 -10.17
CA GLY A 130 13.24 9.49 -11.13
C GLY A 130 12.71 8.06 -11.06
N PRO A 131 13.39 7.11 -11.72
CA PRO A 131 12.98 5.71 -11.79
C PRO A 131 12.82 5.05 -10.42
N LEU A 132 12.21 3.87 -10.40
CA LEU A 132 12.22 3.03 -9.20
C LEU A 132 13.67 2.73 -8.79
N THR A 133 13.95 2.92 -7.51
CA THR A 133 15.25 2.74 -6.91
C THR A 133 15.54 1.26 -6.68
N VAL A 134 16.81 0.93 -6.50
CA VAL A 134 17.25 -0.44 -6.19
C VAL A 134 16.60 -0.94 -4.89
N ASP A 135 16.43 -0.06 -3.90
CA ASP A 135 15.84 -0.42 -2.61
C ASP A 135 14.34 -0.74 -2.75
N GLU A 136 13.60 0.02 -3.57
CA GLU A 136 12.19 -0.27 -3.87
C GLU A 136 12.02 -1.60 -4.61
N ILE A 137 12.94 -1.89 -5.53
CA ILE A 137 12.98 -3.16 -6.27
C ILE A 137 13.31 -4.32 -5.34
N GLN A 138 14.34 -4.20 -4.51
CA GLN A 138 14.73 -5.25 -3.57
C GLN A 138 13.62 -5.53 -2.56
N ALA A 139 12.95 -4.49 -2.04
CA ALA A 139 11.80 -4.64 -1.16
C ALA A 139 10.61 -5.32 -1.84
N ALA A 140 10.44 -5.18 -3.16
CA ALA A 140 9.45 -5.95 -3.92
C ALA A 140 9.87 -7.42 -4.08
N MET A 141 11.16 -7.69 -4.23
CA MET A 141 11.70 -9.05 -4.37
C MET A 141 11.66 -9.83 -3.06
N ASP A 142 11.98 -9.21 -1.93
CA ASP A 142 11.93 -9.86 -0.62
C ASP A 142 10.50 -10.32 -0.29
N ARG A 143 9.49 -9.51 -0.62
CA ARG A 143 8.07 -9.89 -0.49
C ARG A 143 7.66 -11.01 -1.45
N LEU A 144 8.22 -11.01 -2.66
CA LEU A 144 7.98 -12.10 -3.60
C LEU A 144 8.56 -13.41 -3.06
N ASP A 145 9.75 -13.37 -2.46
CA ASP A 145 10.37 -14.52 -1.81
C ASP A 145 9.50 -15.01 -0.63
N GLU A 146 9.03 -14.11 0.24
CA GLU A 146 8.10 -14.44 1.33
C GLU A 146 6.80 -15.10 0.83
N SER A 147 6.25 -14.61 -0.28
CA SER A 147 5.04 -15.18 -0.91
C SER A 147 5.29 -16.56 -1.51
N TYR A 148 6.46 -16.82 -2.08
CA TYR A 148 6.81 -18.14 -2.59
C TYR A 148 7.04 -19.13 -1.44
N ASP A 149 7.74 -18.70 -0.40
CA ASP A 149 8.00 -19.51 0.79
C ASP A 149 6.70 -19.94 1.49
N SER A 150 5.69 -19.06 1.56
CA SER A 150 4.36 -19.42 2.11
C SER A 150 3.66 -20.51 1.30
N LEU A 151 3.87 -20.54 -0.02
CA LEU A 151 3.36 -21.56 -0.92
C LEU A 151 4.20 -22.85 -0.94
N GLY A 152 5.23 -22.94 -0.09
CA GLY A 152 6.19 -24.04 -0.08
C GLY A 152 7.00 -24.14 -1.37
N LYS A 153 7.10 -23.03 -2.12
CA LYS A 153 7.90 -22.88 -3.33
C LYS A 153 9.06 -21.95 -3.03
N SER A 154 10.00 -21.83 -3.96
CA SER A 154 11.06 -20.84 -3.85
C SER A 154 11.35 -20.28 -5.23
N LEU A 155 11.43 -18.95 -5.31
CA LEU A 155 12.00 -18.26 -6.44
C LEU A 155 13.52 -18.31 -6.25
N ALA A 156 14.15 -19.46 -6.54
CA ALA A 156 15.57 -19.68 -6.24
C ALA A 156 16.44 -19.69 -7.51
N GLY A 157 17.72 -19.32 -7.33
CA GLY A 157 18.76 -19.45 -8.34
C GLY A 157 18.53 -18.56 -9.56
N GLU A 158 18.83 -19.10 -10.75
CA GLU A 158 18.79 -18.37 -12.03
C GLU A 158 17.43 -17.72 -12.32
N HIS A 159 16.35 -18.27 -11.78
CA HIS A 159 15.01 -17.69 -11.96
C HIS A 159 14.84 -16.37 -11.19
N ARG A 160 15.39 -16.28 -9.97
CA ARG A 160 15.37 -15.05 -9.18
C ARG A 160 16.22 -13.97 -9.81
N GLU A 161 17.44 -14.33 -10.21
CA GLU A 161 18.37 -13.42 -10.88
C GLU A 161 17.73 -12.85 -12.15
N CYS A 162 17.08 -13.70 -12.95
CA CYS A 162 16.33 -13.24 -14.12
C CYS A 162 15.26 -12.20 -13.76
N VAL A 163 14.45 -12.47 -12.74
CA VAL A 163 13.34 -11.57 -12.35
C VAL A 163 13.89 -10.23 -11.90
N VAL A 164 14.93 -10.21 -11.06
CA VAL A 164 15.58 -8.97 -10.61
C VAL A 164 16.09 -8.17 -11.81
N GLU A 165 16.85 -8.79 -12.72
CA GLU A 165 17.39 -8.11 -13.90
C GLU A 165 16.29 -7.52 -14.80
N GLU A 166 15.21 -8.26 -15.02
CA GLU A 166 14.08 -7.80 -15.84
C GLU A 166 13.29 -6.67 -15.16
N VAL A 167 13.16 -6.69 -13.83
CA VAL A 167 12.56 -5.60 -13.04
C VAL A 167 13.42 -4.34 -13.14
N GLU A 168 14.72 -4.43 -12.88
CA GLU A 168 15.64 -3.28 -12.97
C GLU A 168 15.68 -2.68 -14.36
N LYS A 169 15.65 -3.53 -15.40
CA LYS A 169 15.58 -3.06 -16.79
C LYS A 169 14.27 -2.31 -17.04
N ARG A 170 13.13 -2.86 -16.62
CA ARG A 170 11.81 -2.23 -16.81
C ARG A 170 11.65 -0.94 -16.03
N ALA A 171 12.14 -0.88 -14.80
CA ALA A 171 12.17 0.34 -14.01
C ALA A 171 12.94 1.45 -14.73
N ARG A 172 14.13 1.14 -15.27
CA ARG A 172 14.93 2.09 -16.06
C ARG A 172 14.24 2.53 -17.35
N ASP A 173 13.66 1.58 -18.09
CA ASP A 173 12.98 1.85 -19.35
C ASP A 173 11.70 2.68 -19.14
N ALA A 174 10.99 2.47 -18.03
CA ALA A 174 9.79 3.22 -17.66
C ALA A 174 10.09 4.67 -17.25
N GLY A 175 11.25 4.92 -16.65
CA GLY A 175 11.62 6.26 -16.20
C GLY A 175 10.87 6.69 -14.93
N ASP A 176 10.67 8.00 -14.77
CA ASP A 176 10.01 8.57 -13.60
C ASP A 176 8.48 8.35 -13.66
N PRO A 177 7.87 7.66 -12.67
CA PRO A 177 6.43 7.42 -12.59
C PRO A 177 5.58 8.69 -12.65
N ASP A 178 6.07 9.83 -12.17
CA ASP A 178 5.30 11.07 -12.22
C ASP A 178 5.22 11.69 -13.62
N THR A 179 6.12 11.31 -14.51
CA THR A 179 6.20 11.83 -15.88
C THR A 179 5.78 10.82 -16.94
N LEU A 180 5.47 9.59 -16.52
CA LEU A 180 5.02 8.52 -17.40
C LEU A 180 3.72 8.89 -18.10
N ASP A 181 3.64 8.58 -19.39
CA ASP A 181 2.39 8.67 -20.15
C ASP A 181 1.38 7.68 -19.53
N PRO A 182 0.24 8.14 -19.01
CA PRO A 182 -0.76 7.27 -18.40
C PRO A 182 -1.26 6.18 -19.35
N ALA A 183 -1.22 6.41 -20.67
CA ALA A 183 -1.61 5.41 -21.67
C ALA A 183 -0.58 4.28 -21.82
N SER A 184 0.65 4.48 -21.33
CA SER A 184 1.72 3.47 -21.34
C SER A 184 1.70 2.53 -20.14
N VAL A 185 0.94 2.88 -19.10
CA VAL A 185 0.77 2.05 -17.90
C VAL A 185 -0.31 1.01 -18.15
N GLU A 186 0.12 -0.23 -18.37
CA GLU A 186 -0.81 -1.36 -18.47
C GLU A 186 -1.58 -1.57 -17.16
N PHE A 187 -2.76 -2.19 -17.26
CA PHE A 187 -3.65 -2.57 -16.15
C PHE A 187 -4.43 -1.44 -15.47
N LEU A 188 -4.10 -0.17 -15.73
CA LEU A 188 -4.90 0.98 -15.27
C LEU A 188 -5.42 1.82 -16.43
N THR A 189 -6.55 2.49 -16.19
CA THR A 189 -7.01 3.54 -17.09
C THR A 189 -6.19 4.82 -16.85
N PRO A 190 -6.03 5.70 -17.86
CA PRO A 190 -5.42 7.01 -17.67
C PRO A 190 -6.08 7.84 -16.55
N GLU A 191 -7.40 7.71 -16.41
CA GLU A 191 -8.17 8.40 -15.37
C GLU A 191 -7.76 7.92 -13.98
N THR A 192 -7.61 6.60 -13.79
CA THR A 192 -7.15 6.01 -12.54
C THR A 192 -5.70 6.40 -12.25
N TRP A 193 -4.80 6.32 -13.23
CA TRP A 193 -3.39 6.68 -13.07
C TRP A 193 -3.20 8.16 -12.68
N ASN A 194 -3.94 9.07 -13.31
CA ASN A 194 -3.85 10.50 -13.03
C ASN A 194 -4.42 10.88 -11.67
N ALA A 195 -5.29 10.04 -11.10
CA ALA A 195 -5.83 10.24 -9.75
C ALA A 195 -4.85 9.81 -8.65
N LEU A 196 -3.81 9.05 -8.99
CA LEU A 196 -2.77 8.64 -8.05
C LEU A 196 -1.80 9.79 -7.80
N ASP A 197 -1.36 9.92 -6.56
CA ASP A 197 -0.19 10.72 -6.19
C ASP A 197 1.11 9.99 -6.59
N SER A 198 2.26 10.63 -6.34
CA SER A 198 3.56 10.06 -6.69
C SER A 198 3.74 8.67 -6.08
N PHE A 199 3.35 8.51 -4.82
CA PHE A 199 3.37 7.24 -4.10
C PHE A 199 2.56 6.15 -4.81
N GLY A 200 1.30 6.42 -5.12
CA GLY A 200 0.43 5.45 -5.79
C GLY A 200 0.96 5.03 -7.16
N LYS A 201 1.53 5.97 -7.92
CA LYS A 201 2.14 5.66 -9.23
C LYS A 201 3.37 4.77 -9.11
N ARG A 202 4.28 5.08 -8.17
CA ARG A 202 5.48 4.26 -7.89
C ARG A 202 5.08 2.84 -7.48
N LEU A 203 4.07 2.72 -6.63
CA LEU A 203 3.55 1.44 -6.16
C LEU A 203 3.01 0.58 -7.30
N ILE A 204 2.07 1.14 -8.08
CA ILE A 204 1.45 0.41 -9.18
C ILE A 204 2.49 0.04 -10.23
N LEU A 205 3.41 0.96 -10.55
CA LEU A 205 4.47 0.66 -11.51
C LEU A 205 5.32 -0.52 -11.03
N THR A 206 5.73 -0.52 -9.76
CA THR A 206 6.52 -1.61 -9.16
C THR A 206 5.82 -2.96 -9.31
N GLN A 207 4.52 -3.04 -8.98
CA GLN A 207 3.75 -4.28 -9.12
C GLN A 207 3.63 -4.72 -10.58
N ALA A 208 3.36 -3.78 -11.49
CA ALA A 208 3.22 -4.05 -12.91
C ALA A 208 4.53 -4.60 -13.51
N ILE A 209 5.68 -3.98 -13.20
CA ILE A 209 6.97 -4.42 -13.74
C ILE A 209 7.42 -5.74 -13.14
N THR A 210 7.20 -5.99 -11.84
CA THR A 210 7.51 -7.27 -11.18
C THR A 210 6.67 -8.40 -11.76
N THR A 211 5.38 -8.16 -11.97
CA THR A 211 4.49 -9.14 -12.63
C THR A 211 4.96 -9.46 -14.04
N LYS A 212 5.31 -8.44 -14.84
CA LYS A 212 5.84 -8.63 -16.20
C LYS A 212 7.17 -9.38 -16.21
N ALA A 213 8.05 -9.10 -15.25
CA ALA A 213 9.34 -9.76 -15.12
C ALA A 213 9.17 -11.26 -14.80
N LEU A 214 8.24 -11.60 -13.91
CA LEU A 214 7.89 -12.99 -13.62
C LEU A 214 7.47 -13.74 -14.89
N PHE A 215 6.56 -13.18 -15.70
CA PHE A 215 6.15 -13.81 -16.96
C PHE A 215 7.29 -13.95 -17.98
N ALA A 216 8.17 -12.95 -18.08
CA ALA A 216 9.33 -13.00 -18.97
C ALA A 216 10.32 -14.11 -18.54
N CYS A 217 10.50 -14.31 -17.24
CA CYS A 217 11.44 -15.27 -16.68
C CYS A 217 10.91 -16.70 -16.57
N VAL A 218 9.59 -16.91 -16.71
CA VAL A 218 8.96 -18.24 -16.81
C VAL A 218 8.83 -18.70 -18.27
N SER A 219 8.95 -17.80 -19.24
CA SER A 219 8.71 -18.12 -20.66
C SER A 219 9.82 -18.99 -21.29
N PRO A 220 9.49 -20.04 -22.07
CA PRO A 220 10.43 -21.01 -22.63
C PRO A 220 11.36 -20.47 -23.73
N GLU A 221 11.37 -19.16 -24.01
CA GLU A 221 12.14 -18.56 -25.11
C GLU A 221 13.65 -18.43 -24.82
N ARG A 222 14.10 -18.66 -23.58
CA ARG A 222 15.55 -18.78 -23.24
C ARG A 222 16.11 -20.21 -23.33
N ALA A 223 15.34 -21.19 -23.82
CA ALA A 223 15.81 -22.55 -24.06
C ALA A 223 16.41 -22.77 -25.47
N LYS A 224 16.96 -21.72 -26.10
CA LYS A 224 17.66 -21.80 -27.39
C LYS A 224 18.98 -21.05 -27.36
#